data_AF-A0A542KUN3-F1
#
_entry.id   AF-A0A542KUN3-F1
#
_cell.length_a   1.000
_cell.length_b   1.000
_cell.length_c   1.000
_cell.angle_alpha   90.00
_cell.angle_beta   90.00
_cell.angle_gamma   90.00
#
_symmetry.space_group_name_H-M   'P 1'
#
loop_
_entity.id
_entity.type
_entity.pdbx_description
1 polymer ?
#
loop_
_entity_poly.entity_id
_entity_poly.type
_entity_poly.pdbx_seq_one_letter_code
_entity_poly.pdbx_strand_id
1 'polypeptide(L)'
;MYSDSASSAARSRRPRAAARAAAAGLLTAGLLSLSGSAAFAHGGEESERAFDLVRQGIAYLVTKPNDSMDIEDKINDSLEAKDTSHVDLAYVRKAQRAFKSGDVTATRILLERSIGARLATTPADPLPITSPLPITGTETGTLVVADPLPGRGALHAGDWALLAGSAAVGAAGVALAIRIRPHHVHGQATSAGGTS
;
A
#
# COMPACT_ATOMS: atom_id res chain seq x y z
N MET A 1 -37.43 -78.23 12.80
CA MET A 1 -38.02 -78.36 11.45
C MET A 1 -38.49 -76.98 11.02
N TYR A 2 -37.99 -76.53 9.87
CA TYR A 2 -38.39 -75.36 9.07
C TYR A 2 -38.27 -73.92 9.62
N SER A 3 -37.29 -73.25 9.02
CA SER A 3 -37.07 -71.83 8.75
C SER A 3 -38.30 -70.91 8.76
N ASP A 4 -38.12 -69.69 9.25
CA ASP A 4 -38.40 -68.54 8.40
C ASP A 4 -37.44 -67.37 8.64
N SER A 5 -36.99 -66.80 7.52
CA SER A 5 -35.99 -65.76 7.41
C SER A 5 -36.69 -64.47 7.05
N ALA A 6 -36.54 -63.43 7.86
CA ALA A 6 -36.93 -62.08 7.47
C ALA A 6 -35.85 -61.07 7.87
N SER A 7 -34.91 -60.93 6.95
CA SER A 7 -34.13 -59.72 6.68
C SER A 7 -34.95 -58.44 6.77
N SER A 8 -34.44 -57.40 7.44
CA SER A 8 -34.47 -56.01 6.95
C SER A 8 -33.64 -55.13 7.90
N ALA A 9 -32.34 -55.02 7.64
CA ALA A 9 -31.75 -53.87 6.95
C ALA A 9 -31.54 -52.66 7.88
N ALA A 10 -30.33 -52.63 8.44
CA ALA A 10 -29.64 -51.42 8.85
C ALA A 10 -29.80 -50.31 7.79
N ARG A 11 -30.27 -49.14 8.21
CA ARG A 11 -30.14 -47.92 7.41
C ARG A 11 -29.38 -46.88 8.21
N SER A 12 -28.07 -47.05 8.20
CA SER A 12 -27.09 -45.99 8.46
C SER A 12 -27.42 -44.77 7.59
N ARG A 13 -27.89 -43.71 8.21
CA ARG A 13 -28.09 -42.42 7.54
C ARG A 13 -27.35 -41.32 8.29
N ARG A 14 -26.03 -41.28 8.13
CA ARG A 14 -25.19 -40.06 8.18
C ARG A 14 -23.93 -40.33 7.34
N PRO A 15 -23.25 -39.35 6.72
CA PRO A 15 -23.53 -37.91 6.63
C PRO A 15 -23.26 -37.37 5.20
N ARG A 16 -24.31 -37.11 4.39
CA ARG A 16 -24.14 -36.38 3.11
C ARG A 16 -23.74 -34.90 3.28
N ALA A 17 -23.70 -34.39 4.52
CA ALA A 17 -23.26 -33.04 4.85
C ALA A 17 -21.72 -32.89 4.88
N ALA A 18 -20.97 -33.96 5.14
CA ALA A 18 -19.51 -33.88 5.29
C ALA A 18 -18.80 -33.66 3.94
N ALA A 19 -19.34 -34.18 2.84
CA ALA A 19 -18.73 -34.05 1.51
C ALA A 19 -18.85 -32.63 0.91
N ARG A 20 -19.85 -31.84 1.32
CA ARG A 20 -20.03 -30.46 0.84
C ARG A 20 -19.21 -29.43 1.61
N ALA A 21 -18.88 -29.72 2.87
CA ALA A 21 -18.00 -28.87 3.67
C ALA A 21 -16.53 -28.94 3.22
N ALA A 22 -16.08 -30.11 2.73
CA ALA A 22 -14.70 -30.30 2.26
C ALA A 22 -14.41 -29.54 0.94
N ALA A 23 -15.38 -29.47 0.02
CA ALA A 23 -15.19 -28.77 -1.26
C ALA A 23 -15.15 -27.23 -1.11
N ALA A 24 -15.86 -26.68 -0.11
CA ALA A 24 -15.83 -25.25 0.17
C ALA A 24 -14.49 -24.79 0.76
N GLY A 25 -13.84 -25.62 1.60
CA GLY A 25 -12.53 -25.30 2.19
C GLY A 25 -11.37 -25.31 1.19
N LEU A 26 -11.42 -26.15 0.15
CA LEU A 26 -10.38 -26.23 -0.88
C LEU A 26 -10.37 -24.99 -1.81
N LEU A 27 -11.52 -24.37 -2.06
CA LEU A 27 -11.60 -23.13 -2.85
C LEU A 27 -11.11 -21.90 -2.07
N THR A 28 -11.36 -21.82 -0.75
CA THR A 28 -10.76 -20.77 0.09
C THR A 28 -9.26 -20.96 0.27
N ALA A 29 -8.77 -22.19 0.43
CA ALA A 29 -7.33 -22.47 0.50
C ALA A 29 -6.60 -22.16 -0.84
N GLY A 30 -7.25 -22.39 -1.98
CA GLY A 30 -6.72 -22.02 -3.29
C GLY A 30 -6.62 -20.51 -3.54
N LEU A 31 -7.61 -19.72 -3.09
CA LEU A 31 -7.56 -18.25 -3.22
C LEU A 31 -6.54 -17.58 -2.29
N LEU A 32 -6.21 -18.16 -1.13
CA LEU A 32 -5.09 -17.68 -0.30
C LEU A 32 -3.72 -18.06 -0.87
N SER A 33 -3.66 -19.02 -1.81
CA SER A 33 -2.44 -19.46 -2.49
C SER A 33 -2.08 -18.59 -3.70
N LEU A 34 -2.99 -17.71 -4.16
CA LEU A 34 -2.61 -16.47 -4.85
C LEU A 34 -2.17 -15.43 -3.81
N SER A 35 -1.38 -15.91 -2.84
CA SER A 35 -0.44 -15.09 -2.09
C SER A 35 0.22 -14.21 -3.13
N GLY A 36 -0.07 -12.91 -3.07
CA GLY A 36 0.60 -11.93 -3.90
C GLY A 36 2.06 -12.32 -3.90
N SER A 37 2.69 -12.35 -5.08
CA SER A 37 4.14 -12.26 -5.11
C SER A 37 4.44 -11.19 -4.08
N ALA A 38 5.06 -11.60 -2.97
CA ALA A 38 5.69 -10.64 -2.11
C ALA A 38 6.49 -9.83 -3.11
N ALA A 39 6.10 -8.58 -3.32
CA ALA A 39 7.01 -7.65 -3.93
C ALA A 39 8.19 -7.77 -2.99
N PHE A 40 9.18 -8.55 -3.40
CA PHE A 40 10.50 -8.56 -2.84
C PHE A 40 10.94 -7.13 -3.08
N ALA A 41 10.54 -6.24 -2.17
CA ALA A 41 11.26 -5.02 -1.91
C ALA A 41 12.65 -5.55 -1.61
N HIS A 42 13.49 -5.48 -2.65
CA HIS A 42 14.83 -6.04 -2.66
C HIS A 42 15.59 -5.28 -1.58
N GLY A 43 15.58 -5.82 -0.36
CA GLY A 43 16.44 -5.38 0.70
C GLY A 43 17.85 -5.80 0.30
N GLY A 44 18.74 -4.84 0.10
CA GLY A 44 20.17 -5.11 0.17
C GLY A 44 21.05 -4.53 -0.92
N GLU A 45 20.54 -3.78 -1.88
CA GLU A 45 21.41 -2.92 -2.70
C GLU A 45 21.29 -1.49 -2.19
N GLU A 46 22.18 -1.17 -1.27
CA GLU A 46 22.53 0.21 -0.97
C GLU A 46 22.73 0.97 -2.27
N SER A 47 22.11 2.15 -2.37
CA SER A 47 22.13 2.90 -3.63
C SER A 47 23.57 3.23 -4.02
N GLU A 48 24.05 2.72 -5.16
CA GLU A 48 25.39 3.06 -5.68
C GLU A 48 25.51 4.52 -6.17
N ARG A 49 24.39 5.27 -6.19
CA ARG A 49 24.30 6.64 -6.65
C ARG A 49 24.35 7.62 -5.49
N ALA A 50 25.30 8.55 -5.54
CA ALA A 50 25.47 9.61 -4.55
C ALA A 50 24.19 10.46 -4.38
N PHE A 51 23.47 10.73 -5.46
CA PHE A 51 22.27 11.56 -5.44
C PHE A 51 21.17 10.97 -4.55
N ASP A 52 20.94 9.67 -4.66
CA ASP A 52 19.91 8.97 -3.90
C ASP A 52 20.33 8.83 -2.43
N LEU A 53 21.62 8.60 -2.15
CA LEU A 53 22.18 8.58 -0.79
C LEU A 53 22.06 9.94 -0.10
N VAL A 54 22.35 11.05 -0.80
CA VAL A 54 22.15 12.41 -0.26
C VAL A 54 20.69 12.67 0.08
N ARG A 55 19.75 12.26 -0.79
CA ARG A 55 18.31 12.40 -0.53
C ARG A 55 17.86 11.58 0.69
N GLN A 56 18.40 10.37 0.84
CA GLN A 56 18.15 9.55 2.02
C GLN A 56 18.70 10.25 3.29
N GLY A 57 19.94 10.75 3.25
CA GLY A 57 20.51 11.52 4.36
C GLY A 57 19.67 12.75 4.77
N ILE A 58 19.17 13.51 3.78
CA ILE A 58 18.22 14.62 4.04
C ILE A 58 16.92 14.11 4.68
N ALA A 59 16.37 12.99 4.20
CA ALA A 59 15.16 12.41 4.77
C ALA A 59 15.38 11.96 6.23
N TYR A 60 16.52 11.35 6.54
CA TYR A 60 16.89 11.00 7.92
C TYR A 60 17.05 12.23 8.81
N LEU A 61 17.73 13.28 8.33
CA LEU A 61 17.85 14.54 9.06
C LEU A 61 16.49 15.16 9.44
N VAL A 62 15.49 15.04 8.56
CA VAL A 62 14.15 15.61 8.78
C VAL A 62 13.27 14.70 9.64
N THR A 63 13.32 13.39 9.44
CA THR A 63 12.41 12.44 10.10
C THR A 63 12.95 11.91 11.42
N LYS A 64 14.27 11.80 11.55
CA LYS A 64 14.97 11.24 12.72
C LYS A 64 16.26 12.05 13.02
N PRO A 65 16.15 13.33 13.41
CA PRO A 65 17.33 14.19 13.61
C PRO A 65 18.30 13.70 14.71
N ASN A 66 17.84 12.85 15.63
CA ASN A 66 18.66 12.27 16.70
C ASN A 66 19.35 10.96 16.31
N ASP A 67 19.05 10.41 15.12
CA ASP A 67 19.61 9.15 14.63
C ASP A 67 20.93 9.42 13.90
N SER A 68 21.95 9.77 14.68
CA SER A 68 23.20 10.31 14.12
C SER A 68 23.98 9.28 13.29
N MET A 69 23.81 8.00 13.59
CA MET A 69 24.48 6.90 12.92
C MET A 69 24.00 6.76 11.48
N ASP A 70 22.69 6.63 11.28
CA ASP A 70 22.09 6.49 9.94
C ASP A 70 22.36 7.73 9.06
N ILE A 71 22.37 8.92 9.66
CA ILE A 71 22.67 10.16 8.94
C ILE A 71 24.15 10.20 8.52
N GLU A 72 25.07 9.89 9.42
CA GLU A 72 26.51 9.90 9.12
C GLU A 72 26.86 8.86 8.07
N ASP A 73 26.27 7.67 8.18
CA ASP A 73 26.41 6.56 7.23
C ASP A 73 26.07 7.04 5.81
N LYS A 74 24.86 7.57 5.59
CA LYS A 74 24.45 8.03 4.26
C LYS A 74 25.26 9.19 3.71
N ILE A 75 25.78 10.07 4.58
CA ILE A 75 26.72 11.13 4.17
C ILE A 75 28.04 10.51 3.71
N ASN A 76 28.57 9.50 4.42
CA ASN A 76 29.81 8.82 4.04
C ASN A 76 29.63 8.03 2.76
N ASP A 77 28.56 7.25 2.64
CA ASP A 77 28.27 6.46 1.43
C ASP A 77 28.20 7.37 0.21
N SER A 78 27.59 8.55 0.34
CA SER A 78 27.50 9.49 -0.78
C SER A 78 28.85 10.03 -1.25
N LEU A 79 29.88 10.00 -0.39
CA LEU A 79 31.26 10.34 -0.74
C LEU A 79 32.01 9.16 -1.38
N GLU A 80 31.59 7.94 -1.10
CA GLU A 80 32.21 6.68 -1.57
C GLU A 80 31.49 6.09 -2.79
N ALA A 81 30.31 6.61 -3.13
CA ALA A 81 29.48 6.18 -4.23
C ALA A 81 30.21 6.22 -5.59
N LYS A 82 29.98 5.18 -6.41
CA LYS A 82 30.58 5.05 -7.75
C LYS A 82 30.01 6.08 -8.73
N ASP A 83 28.69 6.31 -8.68
CA ASP A 83 28.01 7.31 -9.50
C ASP A 83 27.82 8.60 -8.70
N THR A 84 28.58 9.62 -9.08
CA THR A 84 28.57 10.96 -8.46
C THR A 84 27.84 11.98 -9.32
N SER A 85 27.15 11.54 -10.38
CA SER A 85 26.38 12.42 -11.24
C SER A 85 25.33 13.19 -10.44
N HIS A 86 25.12 14.46 -10.81
CA HIS A 86 24.15 15.35 -10.18
C HIS A 86 24.40 15.69 -8.70
N VAL A 87 25.60 15.40 -8.16
CA VAL A 87 26.01 15.76 -6.79
C VAL A 87 27.33 16.51 -6.77
N ASP A 88 27.36 17.67 -6.11
CA ASP A 88 28.60 18.37 -5.78
C ASP A 88 29.18 17.85 -4.46
N LEU A 89 30.16 16.94 -4.56
CA LEU A 89 30.86 16.34 -3.42
C LEU A 89 31.59 17.36 -2.52
N ALA A 90 31.91 18.56 -3.02
CA ALA A 90 32.51 19.59 -2.18
C ALA A 90 31.52 20.08 -1.11
N TYR A 91 30.24 20.16 -1.45
CA TYR A 91 29.18 20.47 -0.49
C TYR A 91 28.89 19.29 0.43
N VAL A 92 28.91 18.05 -0.06
CA VAL A 92 28.77 16.85 0.80
C VAL A 92 29.88 16.78 1.85
N ARG A 93 31.14 17.04 1.47
CA ARG A 93 32.26 17.11 2.44
C ARG A 93 32.10 18.24 3.46
N LYS A 94 31.52 19.38 3.06
CA LYS A 94 31.19 20.46 4.00
C LYS A 94 30.08 20.03 4.94
N ALA A 95 29.06 19.33 4.44
CA ALA A 95 27.96 18.80 5.24
C ALA A 95 28.46 17.81 6.29
N GLN A 96 29.36 16.89 5.92
CA GLN A 96 29.98 15.95 6.85
C GLN A 96 30.68 16.67 8.02
N ARG A 97 31.41 17.76 7.73
CA ARG A 97 32.07 18.56 8.78
C ARG A 97 31.07 19.28 9.67
N ALA A 98 30.03 19.88 9.08
CA ALA A 98 28.95 20.54 9.82
C ALA A 98 28.23 19.55 10.75
N PHE A 99 27.98 18.33 10.26
CA PHE A 99 27.34 17.26 11.00
C PHE A 99 28.19 16.84 12.21
N LYS A 100 29.49 16.64 11.99
CA LYS A 100 30.45 16.33 13.06
C LYS A 100 30.59 17.45 14.11
N SER A 101 30.32 18.70 13.73
CA SER A 101 30.24 19.82 14.69
C SER A 101 28.88 19.96 15.39
N GLY A 102 27.92 19.07 15.12
CA GLY A 102 26.57 19.12 15.69
C GLY A 102 25.64 20.13 15.02
N ASP A 103 26.05 20.74 13.91
CA ASP A 103 25.23 21.70 13.17
C ASP A 103 24.37 20.99 12.13
N VAL A 104 23.26 20.41 12.60
CA VAL A 104 22.27 19.68 11.80
C VAL A 104 21.65 20.58 10.73
N THR A 105 21.43 21.86 11.04
CA THR A 105 20.83 22.84 10.11
C THR A 105 21.78 23.13 8.95
N ALA A 106 23.04 23.44 9.24
CA ALA A 106 24.05 23.64 8.21
C ALA A 106 24.28 22.37 7.40
N THR A 107 24.26 21.19 8.04
CA THR A 107 24.35 19.90 7.35
C THR A 107 23.27 19.76 6.29
N ARG A 108 22.01 19.98 6.66
CA ARG A 108 20.88 19.88 5.74
C ARG A 108 21.00 20.86 4.57
N ILE A 109 21.31 22.12 4.85
CA ILE A 109 21.52 23.18 3.84
C ILE A 109 22.59 22.77 2.83
N LEU A 110 23.70 22.21 3.31
CA LEU A 110 24.83 21.80 2.47
C LEU A 110 24.49 20.57 1.63
N LEU A 111 23.73 19.61 2.17
CA LEU A 111 23.22 18.46 1.40
C LEU A 111 22.18 18.85 0.36
N GLU A 112 21.25 19.75 0.67
CA GLU A 112 20.29 20.26 -0.32
C GLU A 112 21.02 20.97 -1.46
N ARG A 113 22.04 21.78 -1.12
CA ARG A 113 22.86 22.47 -2.10
C ARG A 113 23.70 21.53 -2.96
N SER A 114 24.15 20.39 -2.43
CA SER A 114 24.95 19.44 -3.22
C SER A 114 24.17 18.82 -4.37
N ILE A 115 22.85 18.64 -4.22
CA ILE A 115 21.96 18.11 -5.27
C ILE A 115 21.24 19.21 -6.07
N GLY A 116 21.63 20.48 -5.88
CA GLY A 116 20.98 21.62 -6.53
C GLY A 116 19.54 21.88 -6.06
N ALA A 117 19.13 21.30 -4.93
CA ALA A 117 17.84 21.61 -4.32
C ALA A 117 17.85 23.04 -3.77
N ARG A 118 16.74 23.75 -3.93
CA ARG A 118 16.57 25.09 -3.37
C ARG A 118 16.44 24.96 -1.84
N LEU A 119 17.26 25.74 -1.14
CA LEU A 119 17.42 25.74 0.32
C LEU A 119 16.06 25.80 1.01
N ALA A 120 15.81 24.86 1.94
CA ALA A 120 14.70 24.97 2.88
C ALA A 120 14.99 26.10 3.89
N THR A 121 14.78 27.35 3.46
CA THR A 121 14.86 28.51 4.34
C THR A 121 13.64 28.51 5.28
N THR A 122 13.80 27.88 6.45
CA THR A 122 12.93 27.97 7.65
C THR A 122 11.50 27.40 7.56
N PRO A 123 10.91 26.89 8.66
CA PRO A 123 9.51 26.43 8.71
C PRO A 123 8.46 27.55 8.55
N ALA A 124 8.90 28.81 8.50
CA ALA A 124 8.02 29.98 8.53
C ALA A 124 7.83 30.66 7.18
N ASP A 125 8.42 30.14 6.09
CA ASP A 125 8.37 30.88 4.83
C ASP A 125 8.40 29.99 3.58
N PRO A 126 7.24 29.53 3.06
CA PRO A 126 7.16 29.11 1.67
C PRO A 126 7.24 30.36 0.79
N LEU A 127 8.44 30.84 0.49
CA LEU A 127 8.60 31.97 -0.44
C LEU A 127 8.43 31.55 -1.90
N PRO A 128 7.84 32.44 -2.71
CA PRO A 128 7.22 32.10 -3.98
C PRO A 128 8.25 31.75 -5.05
N ILE A 129 7.78 30.92 -5.99
CA ILE A 129 8.46 30.61 -7.24
C ILE A 129 8.86 31.93 -7.91
N THR A 130 10.16 32.18 -7.95
CA THR A 130 10.80 33.38 -8.51
C THR A 130 10.18 33.80 -9.85
N SER A 131 9.49 34.95 -9.83
CA SER A 131 9.10 35.87 -10.90
C SER A 131 8.62 35.29 -12.25
N PRO A 132 7.30 35.16 -12.46
CA PRO A 132 6.76 35.41 -13.80
C PRO A 132 7.01 36.89 -14.15
N LEU A 133 7.34 37.18 -15.42
CA LEU A 133 7.36 38.53 -15.97
C LEU A 133 6.09 39.30 -15.55
N PRO A 134 6.16 40.63 -15.31
CA PRO A 134 4.97 41.39 -14.99
C PRO A 134 3.94 41.22 -16.12
N ILE A 135 2.85 40.52 -15.81
CA ILE A 135 1.74 40.28 -16.73
C ILE A 135 1.02 41.63 -16.86
N THR A 136 1.41 42.42 -17.86
CA THR A 136 0.66 43.59 -18.30
C THR A 136 -0.67 43.07 -18.82
N GLY A 137 -1.75 43.32 -18.07
CA GLY A 137 -3.09 42.74 -18.24
C GLY A 137 -3.85 43.08 -19.53
N THR A 138 -3.17 43.24 -20.66
CA THR A 138 -3.76 43.41 -22.00
C THR A 138 -3.70 42.14 -22.84
N GLU A 139 -2.97 41.12 -22.41
CA GLU A 139 -3.03 39.77 -22.98
C GLU A 139 -3.62 38.85 -21.92
N THR A 140 -4.89 38.48 -22.07
CA THR A 140 -5.53 37.44 -21.25
C THR A 140 -4.94 36.09 -21.66
N GLY A 141 -3.67 35.88 -21.31
CA GLY A 141 -2.89 34.68 -21.53
C GLY A 141 -3.29 33.57 -20.56
N THR A 142 -4.57 33.20 -20.58
CA THR A 142 -4.99 31.88 -20.11
C THR A 142 -4.54 30.85 -21.14
N LEU A 143 -3.22 30.72 -21.32
CA LEU A 143 -2.67 29.45 -21.73
C LEU A 143 -2.88 28.54 -20.53
N VAL A 144 -4.01 27.86 -20.54
CA VAL A 144 -4.15 26.61 -19.80
C VAL A 144 -3.04 25.73 -20.36
N VAL A 145 -1.87 25.72 -19.72
CA VAL A 145 -0.97 24.58 -19.82
C VAL A 145 -1.69 23.47 -19.07
N ALA A 146 -2.74 22.94 -19.71
CA ALA A 146 -3.16 21.59 -19.50
C ALA A 146 -2.03 20.78 -20.11
N ASP A 147 -0.93 20.65 -19.35
CA ASP A 147 -0.12 19.47 -19.52
C ASP A 147 -1.12 18.32 -19.34
N PRO A 148 -1.43 17.55 -20.40
CA PRO A 148 -2.39 16.48 -20.28
C PRO A 148 -1.76 15.49 -19.30
N LEU A 149 -2.15 15.59 -18.03
CA LEU A 149 -1.98 14.52 -17.06
C LEU A 149 -2.32 13.25 -17.83
N PRO A 150 -1.40 12.28 -17.96
CA PRO A 150 -1.63 11.11 -18.77
C PRO A 150 -2.99 10.57 -18.35
N GLY A 151 -3.95 10.66 -19.26
CA GLY A 151 -5.34 10.34 -18.95
C GLY A 151 -5.33 8.95 -18.34
N ARG A 152 -6.04 8.76 -17.22
CA ARG A 152 -6.23 7.43 -16.64
C ARG A 152 -6.56 6.50 -17.80
N GLY A 153 -5.62 5.63 -18.15
CA GLY A 153 -5.72 4.83 -19.38
C GLY A 153 -7.02 4.04 -19.38
N ALA A 154 -7.48 3.65 -20.56
CA ALA A 154 -8.59 2.72 -20.65
C ALA A 154 -8.29 1.50 -19.76
N LEU A 155 -9.27 1.10 -18.93
CA LEU A 155 -9.16 -0.02 -18.01
C LEU A 155 -8.52 -1.21 -18.74
N HIS A 156 -7.37 -1.64 -18.24
CA HIS A 156 -6.66 -2.76 -18.85
C HIS A 156 -7.43 -4.06 -18.61
N ALA A 157 -7.14 -5.09 -19.41
CA ALA A 157 -7.81 -6.39 -19.28
C ALA A 157 -7.72 -6.96 -17.86
N GLY A 158 -6.63 -6.66 -17.14
CA GLY A 158 -6.46 -7.03 -15.73
C GLY A 158 -7.43 -6.32 -14.79
N ASP A 159 -7.69 -5.02 -15.00
CA ASP A 159 -8.63 -4.24 -14.20
C ASP A 159 -10.06 -4.76 -14.38
N TRP A 160 -10.41 -5.13 -15.62
CA TRP A 160 -11.69 -5.77 -15.93
C TRP A 160 -11.82 -7.15 -15.28
N ALA A 161 -10.76 -7.94 -15.28
CA ALA A 161 -10.75 -9.26 -14.63
C ALA A 161 -10.94 -9.12 -13.11
N LEU A 162 -10.24 -8.18 -12.47
CA LEU A 162 -10.42 -7.86 -11.04
C LEU A 162 -11.82 -7.37 -10.73
N LEU A 163 -12.36 -6.47 -11.56
CA LEU A 163 -13.71 -5.94 -11.38
C LEU A 163 -14.76 -7.05 -11.49
N ALA A 164 -14.69 -7.86 -12.55
CA ALA A 164 -15.61 -8.98 -12.77
C ALA A 164 -15.50 -10.03 -11.65
N GLY A 165 -14.28 -10.33 -11.19
CA GLY A 165 -14.05 -11.24 -10.08
C GLY A 165 -14.69 -10.74 -8.78
N SER A 166 -14.50 -9.46 -8.44
CA SER A 166 -15.09 -8.87 -7.23
C SER A 166 -16.62 -8.87 -7.27
N ALA A 167 -17.20 -8.54 -8.44
CA ALA A 167 -18.64 -8.57 -8.64
C ALA A 167 -19.23 -9.99 -8.50
N ALA A 168 -18.54 -11.01 -9.03
CA ALA A 168 -18.96 -12.40 -8.92
C ALA A 168 -18.95 -12.91 -7.46
N VAL A 169 -17.90 -12.59 -6.71
CA VAL A 169 -17.81 -12.94 -5.29
C VAL A 169 -18.91 -12.25 -4.47
N GLY A 170 -19.15 -10.96 -4.72
CA GLY A 170 -20.24 -10.22 -4.08
C GLY A 170 -21.61 -10.82 -4.36
N ALA A 171 -21.90 -11.13 -5.63
CA ALA A 171 -23.16 -11.76 -6.05
C ALA A 171 -23.36 -13.14 -5.41
N ALA A 172 -22.31 -13.95 -5.33
CA ALA A 172 -22.35 -15.26 -4.67
C ALA A 172 -22.65 -15.12 -3.16
N GLY A 173 -22.04 -14.14 -2.48
CA GLY A 173 -22.31 -13.83 -1.08
C GLY A 173 -23.78 -13.44 -0.84
N VAL A 174 -24.32 -12.55 -1.69
CA VAL A 174 -25.74 -12.14 -1.62
C VAL A 174 -26.67 -13.33 -1.86
N ALA A 175 -26.41 -14.13 -2.90
CA ALA A 175 -27.22 -15.31 -3.20
C ALA A 175 -27.22 -16.32 -2.04
N LEU A 176 -26.07 -16.53 -1.40
CA LEU A 176 -25.94 -17.41 -0.26
C LEU A 176 -26.70 -16.87 0.97
N ALA A 177 -26.60 -15.57 1.24
CA ALA A 177 -27.32 -14.91 2.33
C ALA A 177 -28.84 -15.05 2.18
N ILE A 178 -29.35 -14.87 0.96
CA ILE A 178 -30.78 -15.07 0.65
C ILE A 178 -31.17 -16.53 0.84
N ARG A 179 -30.33 -17.47 0.39
CA ARG A 179 -30.59 -18.91 0.47
C ARG A 179 -30.62 -19.45 1.90
N ILE A 180 -29.78 -18.93 2.80
CA ILE A 180 -29.65 -19.40 4.18
C ILE A 180 -30.63 -18.67 5.12
N ARG A 181 -31.33 -17.64 4.64
CA ARG A 181 -32.25 -16.84 5.45
C ARG A 181 -33.28 -17.74 6.16
N PRO A 182 -33.24 -17.86 7.50
CA PRO A 182 -34.19 -18.71 8.22
C PRO A 182 -35.58 -18.07 8.16
N HIS A 183 -36.55 -18.79 7.62
CA HIS A 183 -37.96 -18.42 7.76
C HIS A 183 -38.36 -18.58 9.22
N HIS A 184 -38.39 -17.47 9.96
CA HIS A 184 -38.93 -17.44 11.31
C HIS A 184 -40.44 -17.57 11.21
N VAL A 185 -40.94 -18.80 11.31
CA VAL A 185 -42.36 -19.06 11.56
C VAL A 185 -42.61 -18.55 12.99
N HIS A 186 -43.29 -17.41 13.10
CA HIS A 186 -43.78 -16.93 14.39
C HIS A 186 -44.89 -17.89 14.83
N GLY A 187 -44.52 -18.88 15.64
CA GLY A 187 -45.45 -19.68 16.41
C GLY A 187 -46.11 -18.81 17.46
N GLN A 188 -47.16 -18.12 17.04
CA GLN A 188 -48.09 -17.43 17.91
C GLN A 188 -48.84 -18.50 18.73
N ALA A 189 -48.27 -18.91 19.86
CA ALA A 189 -48.99 -19.71 20.86
C ALA A 189 -49.78 -18.77 21.77
N THR A 190 -50.85 -18.21 21.22
CA THR A 190 -52.00 -17.75 22.00
C THR A 190 -52.86 -18.97 22.35
N SER A 191 -52.82 -19.43 23.60
CA SER A 191 -53.94 -20.09 24.27
C SER A 191 -53.64 -20.09 25.78
N ALA A 192 -54.24 -19.23 26.59
CA ALA A 192 -55.63 -19.27 27.05
C ALA A 192 -55.93 -20.47 27.97
N GLY A 193 -56.20 -20.17 29.25
CA GLY A 193 -57.20 -20.85 30.07
C GLY A 193 -56.75 -22.09 30.85
N GLY A 194 -56.98 -22.07 32.17
CA GLY A 194 -56.87 -23.28 32.99
C GLY A 194 -56.91 -23.03 34.49
N THR A 195 -57.99 -22.42 34.97
CA THR A 195 -58.40 -22.44 36.38
C THR A 195 -58.75 -23.86 36.83
N SER A 196 -58.19 -24.32 37.94
CA SER A 196 -58.84 -25.16 38.96
C SER A 196 -57.88 -25.39 40.12
#